data_AF-A0A4Q6DMS6-F1
#
_entry.id   AF-A0A4Q6DMS6-F1
#
_cell.length_a   1.000
_cell.length_b   1.000
_cell.length_c   1.000
_cell.angle_alpha   90.00
_cell.angle_beta   90.00
_cell.angle_gamma   90.00
#
_symmetry.space_group_name_H-M   'P 1'
#
loop_
_entity.id
_entity.type
_entity.pdbx_description
1 polymer ?
#
loop_
_entity_poly.entity_id
_entity_poly.type
_entity_poly.pdbx_seq_one_letter_code
_entity_poly.pdbx_strand_id
1 'polypeptide(L)'
;MKVFSQLKKNLKQDFSALKTIKIALLGDTATQFLNQALRGTGYDRGYNLDIWEADFNQVEGQVFDPSSELYEFAPDVVVFFLSQS
;
A
#
# COMPACT_ATOMS: atom_id res chain seq x y z
N MET A 1 -16.84 -1.36 -10.30
CA MET A 1 -16.03 -0.75 -9.24
C MET A 1 -16.78 -0.93 -7.92
N LYS A 2 -16.17 -1.53 -6.90
CA LYS A 2 -16.80 -1.69 -5.58
C LYS A 2 -16.72 -0.39 -4.79
N VAL A 3 -17.70 -0.13 -3.94
CA VAL A 3 -17.62 0.98 -2.97
C VAL A 3 -16.71 0.60 -1.80
N PHE A 4 -16.17 1.59 -1.10
CA PHE A 4 -15.20 1.39 -0.01
C PHE A 4 -15.67 0.38 1.06
N SER A 5 -16.95 0.43 1.44
CA SER A 5 -17.53 -0.49 2.43
C SER A 5 -17.48 -1.96 2.00
N GLN A 6 -17.52 -2.25 0.69
CA GLN A 6 -17.38 -3.61 0.15
C GLN A 6 -15.92 -4.05 0.12
N LEU A 7 -14.99 -3.16 -0.22
CA LEU A 7 -13.55 -3.44 -0.20
C LEU A 7 -13.07 -3.77 1.22
N LYS A 8 -13.56 -3.03 2.23
CA LYS A 8 -13.22 -3.27 3.64
C LYS A 8 -13.64 -4.66 4.13
N LYS A 9 -14.70 -5.26 3.55
CA LYS A 9 -15.11 -6.63 3.88
C LYS A 9 -14.09 -7.67 3.43
N ASN A 10 -13.38 -7.43 2.33
CA ASN A 10 -12.35 -8.34 1.82
C ASN A 10 -11.16 -8.46 2.76
N LEU A 11 -10.88 -7.45 3.59
CA LEU A 11 -9.75 -7.46 4.54
C LEU A 11 -9.88 -8.54 5.64
N LYS A 12 -11.06 -9.16 5.78
CA LYS A 12 -11.33 -10.25 6.72
C LYS A 12 -11.20 -11.65 6.09
N GLN A 13 -10.97 -11.71 4.78
CA GLN A 13 -10.84 -12.97 4.06
C GLN A 13 -9.45 -13.58 4.26
N ASP A 14 -9.28 -14.84 3.88
CA ASP A 14 -7.97 -15.48 3.86
C ASP A 14 -7.22 -15.13 2.57
N PHE A 15 -6.00 -14.60 2.73
CA PHE A 15 -5.11 -14.20 1.63
C PHE A 15 -3.99 -15.22 1.37
N SER A 16 -3.88 -16.28 2.20
CA SER A 16 -2.74 -17.19 2.22
C SER A 16 -2.48 -17.91 0.89
N ALA A 17 -3.53 -18.18 0.12
CA ALA A 17 -3.44 -18.85 -1.18
C ALA A 17 -3.20 -17.88 -2.37
N LEU A 18 -3.18 -16.57 -2.12
CA LEU A 18 -3.05 -15.56 -3.18
C LEU A 18 -1.58 -15.23 -3.44
N LYS A 19 -1.27 -14.81 -4.68
CA LYS A 19 0.07 -14.36 -5.03
C LYS A 19 0.38 -13.06 -4.27
N THR A 20 1.46 -13.07 -3.48
CA THR A 20 1.92 -11.87 -2.78
C THR A 20 2.60 -10.89 -3.73
N ILE A 21 2.29 -9.60 -3.57
CA ILE A 21 2.98 -8.47 -4.22
C ILE A 21 3.31 -7.47 -3.11
N LYS A 22 4.58 -7.11 -2.98
CA LYS A 22 5.06 -6.12 -2.01
C LYS A 22 4.87 -4.72 -2.58
N ILE A 23 4.12 -3.88 -1.88
CA ILE A 23 3.85 -2.50 -2.30
C ILE A 23 4.34 -1.55 -1.22
N ALA A 24 5.15 -0.58 -1.61
CA ALA A 24 5.42 0.57 -0.77
C ALA A 24 4.43 1.70 -1.10
N LEU A 25 3.73 2.19 -0.10
CA LEU A 25 2.79 3.31 -0.22
C LEU A 25 3.34 4.52 0.53
N LEU A 26 3.62 5.59 -0.21
CA LEU A 26 4.12 6.85 0.34
C LEU A 26 3.20 7.99 -0.08
N GLY A 27 2.91 8.91 0.84
CA GLY A 27 2.09 10.07 0.54
C GLY A 27 2.37 11.28 1.43
N ASP A 28 1.98 12.43 0.92
CA ASP A 28 1.99 13.72 1.64
C ASP A 28 0.67 13.98 2.40
N THR A 29 -0.22 12.99 2.39
CA THR A 29 -1.54 12.98 3.01
C THR A 29 -1.78 11.65 3.72
N ALA A 30 -2.84 11.58 4.52
CA ALA A 30 -3.25 10.37 5.21
C ALA A 30 -3.65 9.26 4.22
N THR A 31 -2.86 8.19 4.13
CA THR A 31 -3.02 7.11 3.13
C THR A 31 -3.74 5.86 3.65
N GLN A 32 -4.23 5.85 4.90
CA GLN A 32 -4.74 4.63 5.53
C GLN A 32 -6.00 4.07 4.83
N PHE A 33 -6.87 4.95 4.32
CA PHE A 33 -8.02 4.52 3.54
C PHE A 33 -7.63 4.01 2.14
N LEU A 34 -6.60 4.60 1.55
CA LEU A 34 -6.04 4.13 0.28
C LEU A 34 -5.42 2.74 0.44
N ASN A 35 -4.64 2.51 1.51
CA ASN A 35 -4.11 1.20 1.87
C ASN A 35 -5.23 0.15 1.97
N GLN A 36 -6.29 0.44 2.73
CA GLN A 36 -7.45 -0.47 2.87
C GLN A 36 -8.13 -0.76 1.52
N ALA A 37 -8.30 0.27 0.68
CA ALA A 37 -8.91 0.10 -0.65
C ALA A 37 -8.02 -0.72 -1.59
N LEU A 38 -6.70 -0.51 -1.58
CA LEU A 38 -5.73 -1.28 -2.36
C LEU A 38 -5.77 -2.75 -1.96
N ARG A 39 -5.61 -3.08 -0.68
CA ARG A 39 -5.65 -4.47 -0.18
C ARG A 39 -6.96 -5.17 -0.53
N GLY A 40 -8.09 -4.49 -0.32
CA GLY A 40 -9.40 -5.03 -0.67
C GLY A 40 -9.57 -5.27 -2.18
N THR A 41 -9.01 -4.40 -3.02
CA THR A 41 -9.02 -4.54 -4.49
C THR A 41 -8.08 -5.65 -4.95
N GLY A 42 -6.92 -5.79 -4.30
CA GLY A 42 -5.97 -6.86 -4.53
C GLY A 42 -6.61 -8.24 -4.34
N TYR A 43 -7.36 -8.40 -3.25
CA TYR A 43 -8.11 -9.63 -2.99
C TYR A 43 -9.03 -10.00 -4.14
N ASP A 44 -9.85 -9.05 -4.64
CA ASP A 44 -10.76 -9.27 -5.76
C ASP A 44 -10.04 -9.65 -7.07
N ARG A 45 -8.76 -9.26 -7.18
CA ARG A 45 -7.89 -9.51 -8.32
C ARG A 45 -7.02 -10.76 -8.13
N GLY A 46 -7.15 -11.48 -7.02
CA GLY A 46 -6.38 -12.70 -6.74
C GLY A 46 -4.97 -12.44 -6.19
N TYR A 47 -4.74 -11.28 -5.56
CA TYR A 47 -3.45 -10.89 -5.00
C TYR A 47 -3.52 -10.64 -3.48
N ASN A 48 -2.46 -11.02 -2.79
CA ASN A 48 -2.17 -10.57 -1.44
C ASN A 48 -1.22 -9.36 -1.52
N LEU A 49 -1.78 -8.15 -1.39
CA LEU A 49 -0.95 -6.95 -1.38
C LEU A 49 -0.36 -6.78 0.03
N ASP A 50 0.92 -7.09 0.15
CA ASP A 50 1.72 -6.82 1.33
C ASP A 50 2.17 -5.36 1.27
N ILE A 51 1.47 -4.49 1.99
CA ILE A 51 1.67 -3.03 1.90
C ILE A 51 2.46 -2.55 3.11
N TRP A 52 3.67 -2.06 2.86
CA TRP A 52 4.37 -1.15 3.78
C TRP A 52 3.92 0.28 3.47
N GLU A 53 3.52 1.01 4.51
CA GLU A 53 3.01 2.38 4.40
C GLU A 53 3.98 3.29 5.16
N ALA A 54 4.54 4.28 4.47
CA ALA A 54 5.41 5.25 5.11
C ALA A 54 4.61 6.17 6.05
N ASP A 55 5.27 6.65 7.09
CA ASP A 55 4.70 7.68 7.96
C ASP A 55 4.38 8.97 7.19
N PHE A 56 3.42 9.73 7.72
CA PHE A 56 2.96 10.98 7.12
C PHE A 56 4.13 11.95 6.85
N ASN A 57 4.20 12.47 5.62
CA ASN A 57 5.18 13.46 5.19
C ASN A 57 6.65 12.98 5.34
N GLN A 58 6.89 11.67 5.17
CA GLN A 58 8.23 11.06 5.14
C GLN A 58 8.67 10.64 3.73
N VAL A 59 8.01 11.12 2.67
CA VAL A 59 8.29 10.69 1.29
C VAL A 59 9.76 10.93 0.92
N GLU A 60 10.25 12.14 1.12
CA GLU A 60 11.62 12.54 0.77
C GLU A 60 12.65 11.76 1.59
N GLY A 61 12.43 11.62 2.90
CA GLY A 61 13.32 10.87 3.78
C GLY A 61 13.44 9.41 3.37
N GLN A 62 12.34 8.78 2.99
CA GLN A 62 12.33 7.38 2.55
C GLN A 62 12.95 7.21 1.16
N VAL A 63 12.75 8.16 0.24
CA VAL A 63 13.24 8.05 -1.14
C VAL A 63 14.73 8.38 -1.27
N PHE A 64 15.21 9.41 -0.59
CA PHE A 64 16.57 9.92 -0.77
C PHE A 64 17.62 9.28 0.13
N ASP A 65 17.21 8.52 1.14
CA ASP A 65 18.11 7.72 1.97
C ASP A 65 18.11 6.26 1.50
N PRO A 66 19.19 5.76 0.87
CA PRO A 66 19.30 4.35 0.46
C PRO A 66 19.27 3.33 1.62
N SER A 67 19.42 3.79 2.87
CA SER A 67 19.32 2.97 4.07
C SER A 67 17.93 2.98 4.72
N SER A 68 16.95 3.63 4.09
CA SER A 68 15.59 3.75 4.61
C SER A 68 14.80 2.43 4.57
N GLU A 69 13.70 2.40 5.32
CA GLU A 69 12.76 1.28 5.34
C GLU A 69 12.18 0.97 3.95
N LEU A 70 12.04 1.96 3.06
CA LEU A 70 11.62 1.74 1.68
C LEU A 70 12.57 0.77 0.96
N TYR A 71 13.87 0.98 1.09
CA TYR A 71 14.88 0.15 0.44
C TYR A 71 15.03 -1.20 1.14
N GLU A 72 14.94 -1.24 2.48
CA GLU A 72 14.92 -2.50 3.24
C GLU A 72 13.71 -3.37 2.89
N PHE A 73 12.53 -2.74 2.74
CA PHE A 73 11.31 -3.44 2.37
C PHE A 73 11.37 -4.05 0.97
N ALA A 74 12.22 -3.52 0.07
CA ALA A 74 12.42 -4.03 -1.29
C ALA A 74 11.09 -4.33 -2.04
N PRO A 75 10.25 -3.30 -2.26
CA PRO A 75 8.92 -3.48 -2.86
C PRO A 75 9.00 -3.88 -4.34
N ASP A 76 8.01 -4.64 -4.81
CA ASP A 76 7.81 -4.89 -6.24
C ASP A 76 7.28 -3.64 -6.96
N VAL A 77 6.49 -2.83 -6.24
CA VAL A 77 5.84 -1.62 -6.75
C VAL A 77 5.90 -0.51 -5.70
N VAL A 78 6.26 0.69 -6.13
CA VAL A 78 6.21 1.90 -5.30
C VAL A 78 5.06 2.79 -5.80
N VAL A 79 4.20 3.22 -4.87
CA VAL A 79 3.08 4.12 -5.14
C VAL A 79 3.30 5.42 -4.39
N PHE A 80 3.44 6.52 -5.14
CA PHE A 80 3.47 7.88 -4.60
C PHE A 80 2.10 8.52 -4.75
N PHE A 81 1.53 8.96 -3.63
CA PHE A 81 0.32 9.78 -3.62
C PHE A 81 0.65 11.18 -3.11
N LEU A 82 1.04 12.04 -4.06
CA LEU A 82 1.39 13.44 -3.83
C LEU A 82 0.20 14.31 -4.24
N SER A 83 -0.40 14.98 -3.27
CA SER A 83 -1.60 15.77 -3.42
C SER A 83 -1.33 17.27 -3.41
N GLN A 84 -0.20 17.71 -2.87
CA GLN A 84 0.24 19.09 -2.87
C GLN A 84 1.57 19.21 -3.63
N SER A 85 1.62 20.19 -4.54
CA SER A 85 2.79 20.53 -5.37
C SER A 85 3.43 21.81 -4.88
#